data_AF-A0A382EXR9-F1
#
_entry.id   AF-A0A382EXR9-F1
#
_cell.length_a   1.000
_cell.length_b   1.000
_cell.length_c   1.000
_cell.angle_alpha   90.00
_cell.angle_beta   90.00
_cell.angle_gamma   90.00
#
_symmetry.space_group_name_H-M   'P 1'
#
loop_
_entity.id
_entity.type
_entity.pdbx_description
1 polymer ?
#
loop_
_entity_poly.entity_id
_entity_poly.type
_entity_poly.pdbx_seq_one_letter_code
_entity_poly.pdbx_strand_id
1 'polypeptide(L)'
;MSENTESEYLSGHDRSQADMMAENCILVDSDDRAIGSASKMECHYGNGKRHRAFSVLLFDNNDRLLIQRRSLEKITFPGVWANTCCSHPLDNPNENSDSIEGVIAAARRKLEQELGIDASTVTGWDFEHIGSFEYSCRWDADWIEHEIDHVLVVRSNADPQPNPNEISEVRWIDHLELREMVEGRGNWHNQDVAPWFKMIWKHFLSPSHPLVPKSRNVEPIVRCGELQMSTTAIPGQSLLDALSSHREIVEEVIMSSLSKMKQERLYSAMTHLFTGGGKRLRAILPRLVGDAVGEGHEGHYTLGACIEIIHNFTLVHDDIMDQDPIRRGLDAVHVAYDDATAINAGDAMLAVGFEILAESPHIEHDNLAFLVRSIGEMVRKVAEGQMVDIEFENRDEVSEEDYIAMIAGKTSAMFETCAMTGAKLAGADEQVVGNMAKWGLNLGLCFQMMDDLIDITGDTKTLGKPAGSDVVQGKRTLIAIHALECGDKLPMFT
;
A
#
# COMPACT_ATOMS: atom_id res chain seq x y z
N MET A 1 5.64 -33.52 -21.49
CA MET A 1 5.39 -32.37 -22.38
C MET A 1 6.10 -31.15 -21.79
N SER A 2 7.43 -31.20 -21.67
CA SER A 2 8.20 -30.25 -20.83
C SER A 2 9.44 -29.66 -21.51
N GLU A 3 9.59 -29.79 -22.84
CA GLU A 3 10.74 -29.22 -23.58
C GLU A 3 10.34 -28.09 -24.54
N ASN A 4 9.05 -27.79 -24.69
CA ASN A 4 8.55 -26.82 -25.68
C ASN A 4 8.19 -25.43 -25.12
N THR A 5 8.16 -25.24 -23.80
CA THR A 5 7.80 -23.94 -23.19
C THR A 5 9.00 -23.01 -23.03
N GLU A 6 10.21 -23.50 -22.73
CA GLU A 6 11.41 -22.64 -22.55
C GLU A 6 11.78 -21.87 -23.83
N SER A 7 11.54 -22.46 -25.01
CA SER A 7 11.98 -21.89 -26.30
C SER A 7 11.10 -20.75 -26.81
N GLU A 8 9.82 -20.66 -26.40
CA GLU A 8 8.92 -19.59 -26.86
C GLU A 8 9.15 -18.27 -26.11
N TYR A 9 9.47 -18.29 -24.81
CA TYR A 9 9.61 -17.07 -23.99
C TYR A 9 10.97 -16.38 -24.12
N LEU A 10 12.00 -17.13 -24.55
CA LEU A 10 13.35 -16.60 -24.81
C LEU A 10 13.54 -16.18 -26.28
N SER A 11 12.47 -16.24 -27.10
CA SER A 11 12.51 -15.94 -28.53
C SER A 11 12.67 -14.43 -28.79
N GLY A 12 13.91 -13.95 -28.69
CA GLY A 12 14.26 -12.55 -28.91
C GLY A 12 15.46 -12.05 -28.11
N HIS A 13 15.92 -12.80 -27.11
CA HIS A 13 17.03 -12.43 -26.25
C HIS A 13 18.35 -13.13 -26.67
N ASP A 14 19.50 -12.50 -26.38
CA ASP A 14 20.82 -13.08 -26.64
C ASP A 14 20.96 -14.44 -25.93
N ARG A 15 21.60 -15.41 -26.61
CA ARG A 15 21.78 -16.79 -26.13
C ARG A 15 22.46 -16.84 -24.77
N SER A 16 23.33 -15.87 -24.45
CA SER A 16 23.95 -15.77 -23.12
C SER A 16 22.96 -15.43 -22.00
N GLN A 17 21.90 -14.65 -22.27
CA GLN A 17 20.88 -14.32 -21.27
C GLN A 17 19.98 -15.53 -20.98
N ALA A 18 19.66 -16.32 -22.00
CA ALA A 18 18.95 -17.59 -21.86
C ALA A 18 19.71 -18.58 -20.95
N ASP A 19 21.03 -18.73 -21.15
CA ASP A 19 21.85 -19.62 -20.33
C ASP A 19 21.92 -19.16 -18.86
N MET A 20 21.93 -17.84 -18.60
CA MET A 20 21.88 -17.28 -17.24
C MET A 20 20.54 -17.48 -16.53
N MET A 21 19.44 -17.65 -17.27
CA MET A 21 18.11 -17.92 -16.70
C MET A 21 17.97 -19.37 -16.18
N ALA A 22 18.85 -20.27 -16.60
CA ALA A 22 18.87 -21.67 -16.15
C ALA A 22 19.63 -21.88 -14.82
N GLU A 23 20.31 -20.86 -14.30
CA GLU A 23 21.01 -20.93 -13.01
C GLU A 23 20.04 -21.23 -11.87
N ASN A 24 20.40 -22.16 -10.97
CA ASN A 24 19.55 -22.54 -9.84
C ASN A 24 19.77 -21.62 -8.64
N CYS A 25 18.78 -20.77 -8.35
CA CYS A 25 18.73 -19.93 -7.17
C CYS A 25 18.26 -20.71 -5.93
N ILE A 26 18.68 -20.26 -4.76
CA ILE A 26 18.28 -20.85 -3.47
C ILE A 26 16.92 -20.28 -3.05
N LEU A 27 15.89 -21.13 -2.96
CA LEU A 27 14.58 -20.75 -2.42
C LEU A 27 14.65 -20.69 -0.90
N VAL A 28 14.02 -19.67 -0.30
CA VAL A 28 14.06 -19.45 1.14
C VAL A 28 12.67 -19.20 1.74
N ASP A 29 12.48 -19.58 3.01
CA ASP A 29 11.32 -19.17 3.80
C ASP A 29 11.43 -17.69 4.24
N SER A 30 10.48 -17.21 5.05
CA SER A 30 10.53 -15.82 5.55
C SER A 30 11.71 -15.57 6.48
N ASP A 31 12.28 -16.59 7.11
CA ASP A 31 13.38 -16.48 8.07
C ASP A 31 14.76 -16.69 7.42
N ASP A 32 14.85 -16.62 6.09
CA ASP A 32 16.06 -16.91 5.32
C ASP A 32 16.58 -18.35 5.52
N ARG A 33 15.70 -19.33 5.76
CA ARG A 33 16.10 -20.75 5.74
C ARG A 33 15.92 -21.31 4.34
N ALA A 34 16.92 -22.01 3.82
CA ALA A 34 16.84 -22.67 2.52
C ALA A 34 15.76 -23.77 2.55
N ILE A 35 14.82 -23.71 1.61
CA ILE A 35 13.70 -24.66 1.48
C ILE A 35 13.72 -25.45 0.16
N GLY A 36 14.62 -25.11 -0.75
CA GLY A 36 14.79 -25.79 -2.03
C GLY A 36 15.56 -24.92 -3.03
N SER A 37 15.45 -25.26 -4.30
CA SER A 37 16.00 -24.48 -5.41
C SER A 37 15.05 -24.46 -6.60
N ALA A 38 15.19 -23.43 -7.43
CA ALA A 38 14.49 -23.29 -8.69
C ALA A 38 15.37 -22.52 -9.68
N SER A 39 15.08 -22.67 -10.96
CA SER A 39 15.78 -21.87 -11.98
C SER A 39 15.51 -20.38 -11.76
N LYS A 40 16.46 -19.53 -12.16
CA LYS A 40 16.33 -18.08 -12.08
C LYS A 40 15.08 -17.59 -12.80
N MET A 41 14.75 -18.19 -13.95
CA MET A 41 13.49 -17.94 -14.65
C MET A 41 12.27 -18.19 -13.75
N GLU A 42 12.16 -19.37 -13.14
CA GLU A 42 11.03 -19.72 -12.26
C GLU A 42 10.95 -18.84 -11.00
N CYS A 43 12.09 -18.36 -10.51
CA CYS A 43 12.13 -17.44 -9.37
C CYS A 43 11.54 -16.06 -9.72
N HIS A 44 11.66 -15.64 -10.98
CA HIS A 44 11.31 -14.28 -11.40
C HIS A 44 10.03 -14.20 -12.25
N TYR A 45 9.49 -15.32 -12.73
CA TYR A 45 8.31 -15.36 -13.59
C TYR A 45 6.99 -15.45 -12.79
N GLY A 46 5.93 -14.82 -13.30
CA GLY A 46 4.58 -14.80 -12.74
C GLY A 46 4.50 -14.09 -11.39
N ASN A 47 4.21 -14.83 -10.33
CA ASN A 47 4.16 -14.30 -8.95
C ASN A 47 5.55 -14.27 -8.29
N GLY A 48 6.57 -14.86 -8.91
CA GLY A 48 7.90 -15.01 -8.34
C GLY A 48 7.94 -16.00 -7.17
N LYS A 49 9.11 -16.57 -6.93
CA LYS A 49 9.38 -17.42 -5.75
C LYS A 49 10.38 -16.70 -4.86
N ARG A 50 10.11 -16.64 -3.56
CA ARG A 50 11.05 -16.03 -2.60
C ARG A 50 12.39 -16.76 -2.66
N HIS A 51 13.46 -16.03 -2.95
CA HIS A 51 14.81 -16.58 -3.07
C HIS A 51 15.85 -15.67 -2.45
N ARG A 52 17.03 -16.22 -2.13
CA ARG A 52 18.13 -15.44 -1.56
C ARG A 52 18.82 -14.62 -2.64
N ALA A 53 19.21 -13.40 -2.30
CA ALA A 53 19.96 -12.48 -3.13
C ALA A 53 21.04 -11.75 -2.31
N PHE A 54 21.89 -10.99 -2.98
CA PHE A 54 22.85 -10.11 -2.34
C PHE A 54 23.07 -8.83 -3.14
N SER A 55 23.47 -7.79 -2.41
CA SER A 55 23.81 -6.47 -2.91
C SER A 55 25.17 -6.04 -2.38
N VAL A 56 26.13 -5.83 -3.29
CA VAL A 56 27.47 -5.32 -2.96
C VAL A 56 27.50 -3.80 -3.06
N LEU A 57 28.16 -3.17 -2.09
CA LEU A 57 28.55 -1.76 -2.06
C LEU A 57 30.08 -1.67 -2.03
N LEU A 58 30.70 -1.40 -3.19
CA LEU A 58 32.15 -1.23 -3.32
C LEU A 58 32.52 0.25 -3.23
N PHE A 59 33.27 0.59 -2.20
CA PHE A 59 33.85 1.92 -2.01
C PHE A 59 35.34 1.94 -2.36
N ASP A 60 35.80 2.99 -3.03
CA ASP A 60 37.23 3.21 -3.25
C ASP A 60 37.90 3.88 -2.02
N ASN A 61 39.20 4.13 -2.13
CA ASN A 61 39.95 4.83 -1.07
C ASN A 61 39.59 6.32 -0.92
N ASN A 62 38.82 6.89 -1.84
CA ASN A 62 38.33 8.27 -1.80
C ASN A 62 36.85 8.35 -1.39
N ASP A 63 36.31 7.28 -0.81
CA ASP A 63 34.92 7.22 -0.35
C ASP A 63 33.86 7.35 -1.46
N ARG A 64 34.23 7.04 -2.71
CA ARG A 64 33.28 6.99 -3.82
C ARG A 64 32.68 5.60 -3.92
N LEU A 65 31.38 5.51 -4.15
CA LEU A 65 30.67 4.26 -4.40
C LEU A 65 30.71 3.94 -5.90
N LEU A 66 31.06 2.70 -6.25
CA LEU A 66 30.87 2.20 -7.61
C LEU A 66 29.39 1.85 -7.82
N ILE A 67 28.74 2.53 -8.75
CA ILE A 67 27.38 2.22 -9.20
C ILE A 67 27.41 1.71 -10.63
N GLN A 68 26.35 1.00 -11.02
CA GLN A 68 26.24 0.42 -12.35
C GLN A 68 24.85 0.66 -12.94
N ARG A 69 24.80 0.75 -14.26
CA ARG A 69 23.57 0.76 -15.03
C ARG A 69 23.43 -0.59 -15.71
N ARG A 70 22.33 -1.28 -15.42
CA ARG A 70 22.04 -2.58 -16.02
C ARG A 70 22.02 -2.49 -17.55
N SER A 71 22.42 -3.55 -18.23
CA SER A 71 22.32 -3.63 -19.69
C SER A 71 20.86 -3.49 -20.14
N LEU A 72 20.65 -2.96 -21.35
CA LEU A 72 19.32 -2.92 -21.97
C LEU A 72 18.85 -4.32 -22.43
N GLU A 73 19.78 -5.28 -22.52
CA GLU A 73 19.52 -6.67 -22.91
C GLU A 73 19.01 -7.53 -21.74
N LYS A 74 19.01 -7.01 -20.51
CA LYS A 74 18.51 -7.72 -19.32
C LYS A 74 17.00 -7.94 -19.44
N ILE A 75 16.56 -9.14 -19.07
CA ILE A 75 15.13 -9.50 -19.04
C ILE A 75 14.40 -8.69 -17.95
N THR A 76 14.98 -8.63 -16.74
CA THR A 76 14.41 -7.86 -15.62
C THR A 76 15.15 -6.55 -15.42
N PHE A 77 14.39 -5.46 -15.25
CA PHE A 77 14.91 -4.12 -14.97
C PHE A 77 16.01 -3.63 -15.94
N PRO A 78 15.83 -3.70 -17.27
CA PRO A 78 16.80 -3.20 -18.25
C PRO A 78 17.04 -1.70 -18.09
N GLY A 79 18.31 -1.29 -18.16
CA GLY A 79 18.70 0.13 -18.15
C GLY A 79 18.55 0.86 -16.82
N VAL A 80 18.14 0.18 -15.75
CA VAL A 80 17.98 0.74 -14.40
C VAL A 80 19.36 0.90 -13.72
N TRP A 81 19.57 2.02 -13.04
CA TRP A 81 20.74 2.26 -12.21
C TRP A 81 20.59 1.61 -10.83
N ALA A 82 21.64 0.93 -10.38
CA ALA A 82 21.69 0.24 -9.10
C ALA A 82 23.07 0.42 -8.43
N ASN A 83 23.21 -0.16 -7.24
CA ASN A 83 24.51 -0.32 -6.57
C ASN A 83 25.48 -1.21 -7.36
N THR A 84 26.68 -1.40 -6.81
CA THR A 84 27.83 -2.03 -7.47
C THR A 84 27.52 -3.34 -8.18
N CYS A 85 26.88 -4.30 -7.50
CA CYS A 85 26.58 -5.62 -8.03
C CYS A 85 25.41 -6.21 -7.24
N CYS A 86 24.39 -6.70 -7.95
CA CYS A 86 23.22 -7.38 -7.36
C CYS A 86 23.02 -8.71 -8.08
N SER A 87 22.99 -9.82 -7.34
CA SER A 87 22.81 -11.15 -7.92
C SER A 87 22.43 -12.16 -6.84
N HIS A 88 22.38 -13.42 -7.23
CA HIS A 88 21.96 -14.55 -6.41
C HIS A 88 23.14 -15.48 -6.08
N PRO A 89 23.20 -16.03 -4.85
CA PRO A 89 23.91 -17.27 -4.61
C PRO A 89 23.21 -18.44 -5.31
N LEU A 90 24.00 -19.41 -5.77
CA LEU A 90 23.54 -20.60 -6.45
C LEU A 90 23.39 -21.77 -5.49
N ASP A 91 22.47 -22.67 -5.78
CA ASP A 91 22.32 -23.94 -5.06
C ASP A 91 23.49 -24.89 -5.39
N ASN A 92 24.63 -24.64 -4.76
CA ASN A 92 25.82 -25.47 -4.84
C ASN A 92 26.53 -25.52 -3.46
N PRO A 93 27.45 -26.48 -3.22
CA PRO A 93 28.07 -26.67 -1.91
C PRO A 93 28.88 -25.47 -1.38
N ASN A 94 29.29 -24.53 -2.25
CA ASN A 94 30.09 -23.36 -1.88
C ASN A 94 29.21 -22.15 -1.52
N GLU A 95 28.02 -22.05 -2.09
CA GLU A 95 27.14 -20.88 -1.96
C GLU A 95 25.86 -21.15 -1.12
N ASN A 96 25.54 -22.42 -0.83
CA ASN A 96 24.38 -22.83 -0.05
C ASN A 96 24.71 -23.45 1.33
N SER A 97 25.95 -23.33 1.82
CA SER A 97 26.36 -23.91 3.11
C SER A 97 25.96 -23.06 4.32
N ASP A 98 26.28 -21.78 4.27
CA ASP A 98 25.92 -20.76 5.27
C ASP A 98 25.39 -19.54 4.52
N SER A 99 24.40 -18.84 5.07
CA SER A 99 23.75 -17.75 4.33
C SER A 99 24.69 -16.57 4.10
N ILE A 100 25.57 -16.23 5.05
CA ILE A 100 26.50 -15.10 4.96
C ILE A 100 27.73 -15.49 4.14
N GLU A 101 28.36 -16.63 4.46
CA GLU A 101 29.54 -17.08 3.69
C GLU A 101 29.17 -17.37 2.23
N GLY A 102 27.97 -17.91 2.00
CA GLY A 102 27.45 -18.22 0.68
C GLY A 102 27.22 -16.99 -0.18
N VAL A 103 26.60 -15.93 0.36
CA VAL A 103 26.44 -14.67 -0.40
C VAL A 103 27.77 -13.96 -0.64
N ILE A 104 28.74 -14.06 0.27
CA ILE A 104 30.09 -13.53 0.05
C ILE A 104 30.79 -14.30 -1.08
N ALA A 105 30.71 -15.64 -1.08
CA ALA A 105 31.26 -16.46 -2.15
C ALA A 105 30.63 -16.13 -3.51
N ALA A 106 29.30 -15.97 -3.55
CA ALA A 106 28.58 -15.56 -4.75
C ALA A 106 28.96 -14.15 -5.22
N ALA A 107 29.12 -13.20 -4.29
CA ALA A 107 29.59 -11.84 -4.60
C ALA A 107 30.96 -11.84 -5.27
N ARG A 108 31.91 -12.65 -4.77
CA ARG A 108 33.25 -12.76 -5.40
C ARG A 108 33.15 -13.23 -6.85
N ARG A 109 32.33 -14.25 -7.11
CA ARG A 109 32.09 -14.79 -8.46
C ARG A 109 31.44 -13.74 -9.38
N LYS A 110 30.41 -13.04 -8.90
CA LYS A 110 29.63 -12.11 -9.71
C LYS A 110 30.35 -10.79 -9.98
N LEU A 111 31.23 -10.33 -9.09
CA LEU A 111 32.10 -9.18 -9.36
C LEU A 111 33.05 -9.44 -10.55
N GLU A 112 33.54 -10.66 -10.72
CA GLU A 112 34.32 -11.04 -11.90
C GLU A 112 33.42 -11.14 -13.15
N GLN A 113 32.28 -11.84 -13.05
CA GLN A 113 31.40 -12.09 -14.19
C GLN A 113 30.71 -10.83 -14.75
N GLU A 114 30.29 -9.90 -13.88
CA GLU A 114 29.54 -8.71 -14.28
C GLU A 114 30.44 -7.49 -14.46
N LEU A 115 31.37 -7.26 -13.52
CA LEU A 115 32.24 -6.08 -13.53
C LEU A 115 33.63 -6.35 -14.08
N GLY A 116 33.97 -7.59 -14.44
CA GLY A 116 35.29 -7.93 -14.97
C GLY A 116 36.43 -7.71 -13.98
N ILE A 117 36.15 -7.66 -12.67
CA ILE A 117 37.18 -7.49 -11.64
C ILE A 117 37.84 -8.84 -11.42
N ASP A 118 39.14 -8.93 -11.69
CA ASP A 118 39.91 -10.17 -11.61
C ASP A 118 39.76 -10.89 -10.26
N ALA A 119 39.44 -12.18 -10.29
CA ALA A 119 39.19 -12.98 -9.09
C ALA A 119 40.36 -12.98 -8.09
N SER A 120 41.61 -12.89 -8.56
CA SER A 120 42.78 -12.82 -7.66
C SER A 120 42.82 -11.52 -6.86
N THR A 121 42.24 -10.45 -7.40
CA THR A 121 42.07 -9.17 -6.69
C THR A 121 40.98 -9.29 -5.63
N VAL A 122 39.82 -9.85 -6.00
CA VAL A 122 38.64 -9.94 -5.13
C VAL A 122 38.81 -10.95 -3.99
N THR A 123 39.63 -11.99 -4.18
CA THR A 123 39.88 -13.03 -3.16
C THR A 123 40.43 -12.46 -1.86
N GLY A 124 41.25 -11.40 -1.94
CA GLY A 124 41.84 -10.74 -0.77
C GLY A 124 40.95 -9.68 -0.11
N TRP A 125 39.74 -9.45 -0.63
CA TRP A 125 38.85 -8.43 -0.10
C TRP A 125 38.09 -8.90 1.14
N ASP A 126 37.96 -7.99 2.09
CA ASP A 126 37.18 -8.16 3.31
C ASP A 126 35.77 -7.61 3.09
N PHE A 127 34.78 -8.51 3.10
CA PHE A 127 33.38 -8.17 2.91
C PHE A 127 32.70 -8.11 4.27
N GLU A 128 32.14 -6.95 4.60
CA GLU A 128 31.33 -6.76 5.80
C GLU A 128 29.85 -6.99 5.46
N HIS A 129 29.22 -7.96 6.11
CA HIS A 129 27.77 -8.12 6.07
C HIS A 129 27.12 -7.16 7.08
N ILE A 130 26.26 -6.26 6.58
CA ILE A 130 25.66 -5.20 7.41
C ILE A 130 24.16 -5.41 7.67
N GLY A 131 23.58 -6.49 7.14
CA GLY A 131 22.21 -6.92 7.38
C GLY A 131 21.52 -7.43 6.11
N SER A 132 20.23 -7.74 6.22
CA SER A 132 19.41 -8.20 5.09
C SER A 132 18.01 -7.59 5.13
N PHE A 133 17.35 -7.59 3.98
CA PHE A 133 15.99 -7.09 3.84
C PHE A 133 15.19 -7.94 2.85
N GLU A 134 13.89 -8.05 3.08
CA GLU A 134 12.95 -8.69 2.17
C GLU A 134 12.19 -7.63 1.36
N TYR A 135 12.08 -7.85 0.06
CA TYR A 135 11.23 -7.05 -0.80
C TYR A 135 10.65 -7.87 -1.96
N SER A 136 9.59 -7.36 -2.57
CA SER A 136 9.20 -7.71 -3.92
C SER A 136 9.21 -6.48 -4.81
N CYS A 137 9.52 -6.60 -6.09
CA CYS A 137 9.43 -5.50 -7.05
C CYS A 137 9.00 -6.04 -8.40
N ARG A 138 7.83 -5.62 -8.88
CA ARG A 138 7.33 -6.03 -10.18
C ARG A 138 7.92 -5.16 -11.29
N TRP A 139 8.47 -5.80 -12.31
CA TRP A 139 8.94 -5.11 -13.51
C TRP A 139 7.80 -4.94 -14.52
N ASP A 140 7.08 -6.03 -14.80
CA ASP A 140 5.92 -6.04 -15.71
C ASP A 140 4.92 -7.17 -15.34
N ALA A 141 3.99 -7.48 -16.24
CA ALA A 141 2.97 -8.51 -16.02
C ALA A 141 3.58 -9.90 -15.77
N ASP A 142 4.75 -10.18 -16.34
CA ASP A 142 5.37 -11.50 -16.33
C ASP A 142 6.52 -11.58 -15.33
N TRP A 143 7.24 -10.48 -15.08
CA TRP A 143 8.50 -10.49 -14.35
C TRP A 143 8.48 -9.72 -13.03
N ILE A 144 9.08 -10.32 -11.99
CA ILE A 144 9.14 -9.81 -10.62
C ILE A 144 10.46 -10.22 -9.94
N GLU A 145 10.97 -9.37 -9.05
CA GLU A 145 11.93 -9.73 -8.02
C GLU A 145 11.18 -10.03 -6.72
N HIS A 146 11.53 -11.12 -6.03
CA HIS A 146 10.98 -11.47 -4.71
C HIS A 146 12.10 -12.10 -3.88
N GLU A 147 12.77 -11.27 -3.10
CA GLU A 147 14.10 -11.56 -2.60
C GLU A 147 14.26 -11.29 -1.11
N ILE A 148 15.08 -12.13 -0.45
CA ILE A 148 15.79 -11.75 0.77
C ILE A 148 17.20 -11.37 0.36
N ASP A 149 17.49 -10.07 0.34
CA ASP A 149 18.74 -9.49 -0.14
C ASP A 149 19.69 -9.19 1.03
N HIS A 150 20.89 -9.77 0.97
CA HIS A 150 21.98 -9.54 1.92
C HIS A 150 22.88 -8.40 1.47
N VAL A 151 23.04 -7.38 2.32
CA VAL A 151 23.84 -6.20 2.01
C VAL A 151 25.29 -6.40 2.45
N LEU A 152 26.20 -6.33 1.50
CA LEU A 152 27.65 -6.48 1.68
C LEU A 152 28.36 -5.17 1.38
N VAL A 153 29.27 -4.76 2.24
CA VAL A 153 30.16 -3.61 2.04
C VAL A 153 31.58 -4.09 1.86
N VAL A 154 32.29 -3.51 0.90
CA VAL A 154 33.70 -3.76 0.70
C VAL A 154 34.40 -2.48 0.31
N ARG A 155 35.64 -2.30 0.79
CA ARG A 155 36.47 -1.14 0.45
C ARG A 155 37.75 -1.59 -0.22
N SER A 156 37.89 -1.24 -1.49
CA SER A 156 39.07 -1.57 -2.28
C SER A 156 39.10 -0.73 -3.55
N ASN A 157 40.31 -0.51 -4.10
CA ASN A 157 40.41 0.06 -5.44
C ASN A 157 40.21 -1.06 -6.46
N ALA A 158 39.29 -0.84 -7.39
CA ALA A 158 39.02 -1.76 -8.49
C ALA A 158 39.06 -1.01 -9.82
N ASP A 159 39.41 -1.73 -10.87
CA ASP A 159 39.36 -1.25 -12.26
C ASP A 159 38.32 -2.10 -13.02
N PRO A 160 37.04 -1.74 -12.96
CA PRO A 160 35.97 -2.54 -13.54
C PRO A 160 36.05 -2.53 -15.08
N GLN A 161 35.98 -3.72 -15.67
CA GLN A 161 35.83 -3.97 -17.10
C GLN A 161 34.47 -4.65 -17.34
N PRO A 162 33.36 -3.89 -17.28
CA PRO A 162 32.01 -4.45 -17.22
C PRO A 162 31.69 -5.32 -18.44
N ASN A 163 30.99 -6.43 -18.19
CA ASN A 163 30.42 -7.25 -19.22
C ASN A 163 29.23 -6.52 -19.86
N PRO A 164 29.27 -6.19 -21.18
CA PRO A 164 28.24 -5.37 -21.83
C PRO A 164 26.85 -6.05 -21.86
N ASN A 165 26.80 -7.37 -21.74
CA ASN A 165 25.54 -8.11 -21.66
C ASN A 165 24.88 -7.96 -20.28
N GLU A 166 25.64 -7.60 -19.25
CA GLU A 166 25.14 -7.42 -17.88
C GLU A 166 25.00 -5.95 -17.50
N ILE A 167 25.97 -5.12 -17.90
CA ILE A 167 26.15 -3.74 -17.45
C ILE A 167 26.44 -2.84 -18.66
N SER A 168 25.64 -1.78 -18.83
CA SER A 168 25.82 -0.80 -19.90
C SER A 168 26.76 0.33 -19.51
N GLU A 169 26.84 0.67 -18.22
CA GLU A 169 27.62 1.79 -17.72
C GLU A 169 28.04 1.59 -16.26
N VAL A 170 29.21 2.08 -15.87
CA VAL A 170 29.66 2.15 -14.47
C VAL A 170 30.13 3.55 -14.12
N ARG A 171 29.90 4.00 -12.88
CA ARG A 171 30.36 5.30 -12.39
C ARG A 171 30.83 5.21 -10.95
N TRP A 172 31.90 5.95 -10.64
CA TRP A 172 32.31 6.25 -9.27
C TRP A 172 31.66 7.56 -8.86
N ILE A 173 30.75 7.52 -7.89
CA ILE A 173 30.03 8.70 -7.41
C ILE A 173 30.37 9.00 -5.96
N ASP A 174 30.45 10.28 -5.61
CA ASP A 174 30.69 10.69 -4.23
C ASP A 174 29.38 10.74 -3.41
N HIS A 175 29.49 11.05 -2.12
CA HIS A 175 28.35 11.11 -1.21
C HIS A 175 27.31 12.18 -1.55
N LEU A 176 27.67 13.26 -2.26
CA LEU A 176 26.73 14.30 -2.66
C LEU A 176 25.91 13.81 -3.86
N GLU A 177 26.58 13.26 -4.87
CA GLU A 177 25.93 12.71 -6.05
C GLU A 177 25.07 11.48 -5.69
N LEU A 178 25.51 10.64 -4.76
CA LEU A 178 24.73 9.53 -4.23
C LEU A 178 23.43 10.00 -3.56
N ARG A 179 23.47 11.11 -2.82
CA ARG A 179 22.26 11.71 -2.24
C ARG A 179 21.32 12.20 -3.34
N GLU A 180 21.84 12.89 -4.36
CA GLU A 180 21.04 13.34 -5.50
C GLU A 180 20.39 12.17 -6.24
N MET A 181 21.12 11.06 -6.41
CA MET A 181 20.63 9.83 -7.03
C MET A 181 19.44 9.22 -6.29
N VAL A 182 19.55 9.04 -4.97
CA VAL A 182 18.47 8.45 -4.17
C VAL A 182 17.25 9.37 -4.09
N GLU A 183 17.46 10.68 -4.04
CA GLU A 183 16.40 11.69 -3.98
C GLU A 183 15.79 12.04 -5.35
N GLY A 184 16.35 11.53 -6.46
CA GLY A 184 15.89 11.85 -7.81
C GLY A 184 16.07 13.33 -8.18
N ARG A 185 17.16 13.96 -7.74
CA ARG A 185 17.49 15.37 -7.99
C ARG A 185 18.69 15.51 -8.93
N GLY A 186 18.98 16.73 -9.36
CA GLY A 186 20.16 17.02 -10.19
C GLY A 186 20.16 16.22 -11.49
N ASN A 187 21.24 15.52 -11.79
CA ASN A 187 21.36 14.69 -13.00
C ASN A 187 20.50 13.42 -12.98
N TRP A 188 19.87 13.10 -11.84
CA TRP A 188 19.13 11.87 -11.61
C TRP A 188 17.61 12.01 -11.73
N HIS A 189 17.08 13.21 -12.01
CA HIS A 189 15.64 13.48 -12.06
C HIS A 189 14.88 12.68 -13.13
N ASN A 190 15.54 12.28 -14.22
CA ASN A 190 14.98 11.50 -15.32
C ASN A 190 15.71 10.14 -15.48
N GLN A 191 16.29 9.63 -14.40
CA GLN A 191 16.98 8.33 -14.41
C GLN A 191 16.22 7.35 -13.52
N ASP A 192 16.06 6.13 -14.02
CA ASP A 192 15.47 5.04 -13.23
C ASP A 192 16.52 4.51 -12.26
N VAL A 193 16.24 4.67 -10.97
CA VAL A 193 17.05 4.13 -9.88
C VAL A 193 16.29 3.00 -9.22
N ALA A 194 16.96 1.87 -9.10
CA ALA A 194 16.49 0.66 -8.43
C ALA A 194 15.89 0.98 -7.05
N PRO A 195 14.62 0.60 -6.77
CA PRO A 195 13.99 0.92 -5.51
C PRO A 195 14.61 0.15 -4.34
N TRP A 196 15.13 -1.07 -4.55
CA TRP A 196 15.88 -1.80 -3.53
C TRP A 196 17.15 -1.05 -3.10
N PHE A 197 17.83 -0.36 -4.02
CA PHE A 197 18.97 0.49 -3.67
C PHE A 197 18.56 1.68 -2.78
N LYS A 198 17.38 2.26 -3.00
CA LYS A 198 16.82 3.28 -2.08
C LYS A 198 16.54 2.70 -0.69
N MET A 199 16.13 1.44 -0.59
CA MET A 199 15.95 0.75 0.70
C MET A 199 17.29 0.50 1.38
N ILE A 200 18.33 0.11 0.63
CA ILE A 200 19.69 -0.03 1.15
C ILE A 200 20.15 1.28 1.78
N TRP A 201 20.02 2.39 1.04
CA TRP A 201 20.33 3.73 1.54
C TRP A 201 19.56 4.09 2.82
N LYS A 202 18.24 3.86 2.82
CA LYS A 202 17.36 4.21 3.93
C LYS A 202 17.68 3.43 5.21
N HIS A 203 17.91 2.13 5.11
CA HIS A 203 17.96 1.24 6.27
C HIS A 203 19.37 0.91 6.75
N PHE A 204 20.37 0.93 5.87
CA PHE A 204 21.71 0.45 6.20
C PHE A 204 22.78 1.54 6.14
N LEU A 205 22.58 2.59 5.34
CA LEU A 205 23.54 3.69 5.20
C LEU A 205 23.13 4.94 5.98
N SER A 206 24.11 5.69 6.49
CA SER A 206 23.86 6.94 7.23
C SER A 206 23.86 8.17 6.29
N PRO A 207 22.86 9.07 6.38
CA PRO A 207 22.82 10.29 5.57
C PRO A 207 23.97 11.27 5.84
N SER A 208 24.54 11.24 7.04
CA SER A 208 25.63 12.14 7.49
C SER A 208 27.02 11.61 7.19
N HIS A 209 27.16 10.28 7.03
CA HIS A 209 28.39 9.63 6.61
C HIS A 209 28.02 8.27 5.99
N PRO A 210 27.84 8.16 4.67
CA PRO A 210 27.37 6.93 4.01
C PRO A 210 28.33 5.74 4.13
N LEU A 211 29.41 5.90 4.89
CA LEU A 211 30.49 4.95 5.15
C LEU A 211 30.42 4.32 6.54
N VAL A 212 29.52 4.81 7.41
CA VAL A 212 29.25 4.13 8.69
C VAL A 212 27.92 3.41 8.52
N PRO A 213 27.92 2.06 8.48
CA PRO A 213 26.70 1.29 8.61
C PRO A 213 25.93 1.81 9.82
N LYS A 214 24.61 2.01 9.69
CA LYS A 214 23.79 2.27 10.87
C LYS A 214 24.04 1.14 11.88
N SER A 215 24.12 1.48 13.17
CA SER A 215 24.28 0.49 14.25
C SER A 215 23.37 -0.71 13.97
N ARG A 216 23.91 -1.94 13.98
CA ARG A 216 23.20 -3.19 13.64
C ARG A 216 21.75 -3.11 14.08
N ASN A 217 20.83 -3.12 13.10
CA ASN A 217 19.40 -3.05 13.36
C ASN A 217 18.99 -4.20 14.31
N VAL A 218 18.00 -3.92 15.16
CA VAL A 218 17.46 -4.84 16.18
C VAL A 218 16.67 -6.00 15.55
N GLU A 219 16.24 -5.84 14.29
CA GLU A 219 15.54 -6.87 13.52
C GLU A 219 16.52 -7.68 12.64
N PRO A 220 16.36 -9.02 12.57
CA PRO A 220 17.24 -9.88 11.77
C PRO A 220 17.07 -9.70 10.26
N ILE A 221 15.88 -9.34 9.77
CA ILE A 221 15.57 -9.08 8.35
C ILE A 221 14.57 -7.92 8.26
N VAL A 222 14.93 -6.84 7.57
CA VAL A 222 14.05 -5.67 7.38
C VAL A 222 12.98 -5.98 6.33
N ARG A 223 11.69 -5.79 6.63
CA ARG A 223 10.59 -6.08 5.69
C ARG A 223 10.17 -4.82 4.94
N CYS A 224 10.52 -4.74 3.64
CA CYS A 224 10.22 -3.58 2.80
C CYS A 224 8.91 -3.72 2.02
N GLY A 225 8.34 -4.92 1.93
CA GLY A 225 7.11 -5.17 1.18
C GLY A 225 7.30 -5.01 -0.33
N GLU A 226 6.23 -4.66 -1.03
CA GLU A 226 6.28 -4.41 -2.48
C GLU A 226 6.83 -3.01 -2.80
N LEU A 227 7.89 -2.99 -3.59
CA LEU A 227 8.57 -1.81 -4.09
C LEU A 227 8.10 -1.49 -5.51
N GLN A 228 8.07 -0.20 -5.84
CA GLN A 228 7.69 0.28 -7.17
C GLN A 228 8.87 0.94 -7.87
N MET A 229 8.96 0.72 -9.19
CA MET A 229 9.91 1.42 -10.05
C MET A 229 9.60 2.92 -10.04
N SER A 230 10.67 3.71 -9.94
CA SER A 230 10.60 5.16 -9.83
C SER A 230 10.36 5.85 -11.17
N THR A 231 9.42 5.38 -11.99
CA THR A 231 8.84 6.19 -13.06
C THR A 231 7.55 6.80 -12.52
N THR A 232 7.62 8.05 -12.07
CA THR A 232 6.44 8.85 -11.67
C THR A 232 5.57 8.26 -10.55
N ALA A 233 6.17 7.87 -9.41
CA ALA A 233 5.38 7.64 -8.20
C ALA A 233 4.80 8.97 -7.70
N ILE A 234 3.64 9.37 -8.23
CA ILE A 234 2.77 10.35 -7.58
C ILE A 234 2.43 9.72 -6.22
N PRO A 235 2.73 10.36 -5.08
CA PRO A 235 2.37 9.81 -3.78
C PRO A 235 0.90 9.41 -3.74
N GLY A 236 0.65 8.13 -3.48
CA GLY A 236 -0.70 7.57 -3.47
C GLY A 236 -1.19 6.95 -4.79
N GLN A 237 -0.43 6.99 -5.89
CA GLN A 237 -0.86 6.37 -7.17
C GLN A 237 -1.06 4.86 -7.03
N SER A 238 -0.15 4.17 -6.36
CA SER A 238 -0.30 2.73 -6.06
C SER A 238 -1.58 2.40 -5.29
N LEU A 239 -1.92 3.25 -4.32
CA LEU A 239 -3.17 3.16 -3.57
C LEU A 239 -4.36 3.47 -4.49
N LEU A 240 -4.27 4.48 -5.35
CA LEU A 240 -5.34 4.82 -6.29
C LEU A 240 -5.58 3.72 -7.32
N ASP A 241 -4.53 3.03 -7.77
CA ASP A 241 -4.61 1.92 -8.71
C ASP A 241 -5.26 0.71 -8.04
N ALA A 242 -4.82 0.35 -6.83
CA ALA A 242 -5.44 -0.72 -6.03
C ALA A 242 -6.90 -0.40 -5.69
N LEU A 243 -7.22 0.86 -5.33
CA LEU A 243 -8.59 1.29 -5.12
C LEU A 243 -9.41 1.14 -6.40
N SER A 244 -8.83 1.47 -7.56
CA SER A 244 -9.53 1.39 -8.84
C SER A 244 -9.89 -0.05 -9.22
N SER A 245 -8.97 -1.01 -9.05
CA SER A 245 -9.21 -2.43 -9.38
C SER A 245 -10.28 -3.06 -8.47
N HIS A 246 -10.29 -2.73 -7.19
CA HIS A 246 -11.29 -3.24 -6.25
C HIS A 246 -12.64 -2.55 -6.36
N ARG A 247 -12.67 -1.30 -6.83
CA ARG A 247 -13.91 -0.51 -6.95
C ARG A 247 -14.93 -1.19 -7.85
N GLU A 248 -14.51 -1.65 -9.01
CA GLU A 248 -15.42 -2.26 -10.00
C GLU A 248 -16.09 -3.52 -9.43
N ILE A 249 -15.32 -4.36 -8.75
CA ILE A 249 -15.81 -5.60 -8.14
C ILE A 249 -16.82 -5.29 -7.03
N VAL A 250 -16.48 -4.38 -6.11
CA VAL A 250 -17.39 -4.09 -4.99
C VAL A 250 -18.66 -3.36 -5.46
N GLU A 251 -18.58 -2.52 -6.50
CA GLU A 251 -19.77 -1.90 -7.08
C GLU A 251 -20.70 -2.93 -7.71
N GLU A 252 -20.16 -3.96 -8.37
CA GLU A 252 -20.98 -5.07 -8.86
C GLU A 252 -21.70 -5.80 -7.72
N VAL A 253 -20.99 -6.10 -6.62
CA VAL A 253 -21.59 -6.74 -5.44
C VAL A 253 -22.69 -5.86 -4.82
N ILE A 254 -22.47 -4.56 -4.69
CA ILE A 254 -23.46 -3.60 -4.17
C ILE A 254 -24.70 -3.56 -5.07
N MET A 255 -24.53 -3.37 -6.37
CA MET A 255 -25.66 -3.22 -7.30
C MET A 255 -26.46 -4.52 -7.41
N SER A 256 -25.78 -5.67 -7.41
CA SER A 256 -26.40 -6.99 -7.36
C SER A 256 -27.21 -7.18 -6.07
N SER A 257 -26.66 -6.75 -4.93
CA SER A 257 -27.32 -6.78 -3.62
C SER A 257 -28.59 -5.94 -3.57
N LEU A 258 -28.53 -4.68 -4.02
CA LEU A 258 -29.68 -3.77 -4.00
C LEU A 258 -30.78 -4.21 -4.97
N SER A 259 -30.45 -4.96 -6.04
CA SER A 259 -31.41 -5.49 -7.02
C SER A 259 -32.45 -6.46 -6.44
N LYS A 260 -32.23 -6.93 -5.21
CA LYS A 260 -33.22 -7.67 -4.43
C LYS A 260 -34.51 -6.87 -4.19
N MET A 261 -34.41 -5.54 -4.17
CA MET A 261 -35.56 -4.67 -4.01
C MET A 261 -36.41 -4.65 -5.28
N LYS A 262 -37.59 -5.28 -5.22
CA LYS A 262 -38.52 -5.36 -6.37
C LYS A 262 -39.41 -4.14 -6.54
N GLN A 263 -39.57 -3.33 -5.50
CA GLN A 263 -40.40 -2.13 -5.57
C GLN A 263 -39.59 -1.04 -6.28
N GLU A 264 -40.03 -0.64 -7.48
CA GLU A 264 -39.24 0.20 -8.39
C GLU A 264 -38.85 1.57 -7.80
N ARG A 265 -39.79 2.25 -7.11
CA ARG A 265 -39.52 3.57 -6.51
C ARG A 265 -38.47 3.46 -5.40
N LEU A 266 -38.56 2.43 -4.57
CA LEU A 266 -37.66 2.20 -3.45
C LEU A 266 -36.27 1.79 -3.95
N TYR A 267 -36.20 0.88 -4.94
CA TYR A 267 -34.95 0.54 -5.60
C TYR A 267 -34.27 1.77 -6.23
N SER A 268 -35.04 2.61 -6.92
CA SER A 268 -34.55 3.87 -7.51
C SER A 268 -34.03 4.83 -6.43
N ALA A 269 -34.72 4.96 -5.30
CA ALA A 269 -34.26 5.78 -4.18
C ALA A 269 -32.98 5.23 -3.52
N MET A 270 -32.89 3.91 -3.30
CA MET A 270 -31.72 3.24 -2.73
C MET A 270 -30.47 3.36 -3.62
N THR A 271 -30.65 3.37 -4.94
CA THR A 271 -29.56 3.44 -5.92
C THR A 271 -29.19 4.86 -6.34
N HIS A 272 -30.00 5.86 -6.01
CA HIS A 272 -29.86 7.25 -6.44
C HIS A 272 -28.45 7.82 -6.20
N LEU A 273 -27.95 7.73 -4.97
CA LEU A 273 -26.65 8.29 -4.58
C LEU A 273 -25.43 7.52 -5.10
N PHE A 274 -25.62 6.31 -5.66
CA PHE A 274 -24.54 5.55 -6.27
C PHE A 274 -24.17 6.10 -7.65
N THR A 275 -25.12 6.73 -8.35
CA THR A 275 -24.89 7.34 -9.67
C THR A 275 -24.02 8.60 -9.62
N GLY A 276 -23.96 9.28 -8.47
CA GLY A 276 -23.12 10.48 -8.24
C GLY A 276 -21.63 10.17 -8.03
N GLY A 277 -21.23 8.90 -8.18
CA GLY A 277 -19.85 8.44 -7.97
C GLY A 277 -19.49 8.27 -6.50
N GLY A 278 -18.18 8.29 -6.22
CA GLY A 278 -17.59 8.09 -4.90
C GLY A 278 -16.35 7.19 -4.96
N LYS A 279 -15.40 7.42 -4.06
CA LYS A 279 -14.14 6.65 -4.02
C LYS A 279 -14.31 5.21 -3.50
N ARG A 280 -15.49 4.87 -2.97
CA ARG A 280 -15.82 3.57 -2.34
C ARG A 280 -14.78 3.09 -1.33
N LEU A 281 -14.14 4.03 -0.64
CA LEU A 281 -13.01 3.73 0.23
C LEU A 281 -13.40 2.72 1.33
N ARG A 282 -14.57 2.90 1.95
CA ARG A 282 -15.08 2.00 3.00
C ARG A 282 -15.46 0.63 2.44
N ALA A 283 -15.99 0.58 1.22
CA ALA A 283 -16.31 -0.67 0.53
C ALA A 283 -15.05 -1.49 0.19
N ILE A 284 -13.96 -0.82 -0.17
CA ILE A 284 -12.71 -1.48 -0.59
C ILE A 284 -11.82 -1.84 0.61
N LEU A 285 -11.88 -1.05 1.68
CA LEU A 285 -10.95 -1.15 2.80
C LEU A 285 -10.87 -2.54 3.45
N PRO A 286 -11.98 -3.28 3.68
CA PRO A 286 -11.89 -4.64 4.21
C PRO A 286 -11.00 -5.55 3.36
N ARG A 287 -11.09 -5.45 2.03
CA ARG A 287 -10.28 -6.24 1.11
C ARG A 287 -8.80 -5.90 1.22
N LEU A 288 -8.45 -4.62 1.17
CA LEU A 288 -7.07 -4.15 1.30
C LEU A 288 -6.46 -4.55 2.65
N VAL A 289 -7.24 -4.47 3.73
CA VAL A 289 -6.78 -4.93 5.04
C VAL A 289 -6.56 -6.44 5.03
N GLY A 290 -7.47 -7.21 4.43
CA GLY A 290 -7.31 -8.65 4.30
C GLY A 290 -6.04 -9.04 3.54
N ASP A 291 -5.78 -8.41 2.40
CA ASP A 291 -4.56 -8.63 1.60
C ASP A 291 -3.27 -8.20 2.37
N ALA A 292 -3.36 -7.21 3.25
CA ALA A 292 -2.22 -6.72 4.01
C ALA A 292 -1.83 -7.59 5.22
N VAL A 293 -2.77 -8.32 5.81
CA VAL A 293 -2.55 -9.05 7.08
C VAL A 293 -2.69 -10.57 6.98
N GLY A 294 -3.24 -11.07 5.87
CA GLY A 294 -3.54 -12.48 5.69
C GLY A 294 -4.00 -12.77 4.27
N GLU A 295 -5.00 -13.63 4.13
CA GLU A 295 -5.53 -14.02 2.83
C GLU A 295 -6.82 -13.27 2.51
N GLY A 296 -6.73 -12.26 1.64
CA GLY A 296 -7.91 -11.59 1.09
C GLY A 296 -8.67 -12.48 0.11
N HIS A 297 -9.99 -12.58 0.29
CA HIS A 297 -10.89 -13.40 -0.52
C HIS A 297 -12.24 -12.69 -0.77
N GLU A 298 -13.10 -13.28 -1.60
CA GLU A 298 -14.38 -12.68 -2.04
C GLU A 298 -15.34 -12.28 -0.91
N GLY A 299 -15.24 -12.91 0.26
CA GLY A 299 -16.02 -12.55 1.44
C GLY A 299 -15.74 -11.12 1.93
N HIS A 300 -14.55 -10.58 1.64
CA HIS A 300 -14.19 -9.20 1.93
C HIS A 300 -14.97 -8.19 1.07
N TYR A 301 -15.29 -8.53 -0.18
CA TYR A 301 -16.13 -7.67 -1.02
C TYR A 301 -17.58 -7.68 -0.54
N THR A 302 -18.12 -8.83 -0.10
CA THR A 302 -19.45 -8.88 0.51
C THR A 302 -19.52 -8.06 1.80
N LEU A 303 -18.49 -8.16 2.65
CA LEU A 303 -18.36 -7.32 3.84
C LEU A 303 -18.30 -5.83 3.48
N GLY A 304 -17.44 -5.47 2.52
CA GLY A 304 -17.30 -4.10 2.03
C GLY A 304 -18.60 -3.54 1.48
N ALA A 305 -19.30 -4.31 0.65
CA ALA A 305 -20.60 -3.94 0.11
C ALA A 305 -21.64 -3.73 1.22
N CYS A 306 -21.67 -4.59 2.24
CA CYS A 306 -22.55 -4.42 3.40
C CYS A 306 -22.30 -3.08 4.09
N ILE A 307 -21.04 -2.79 4.42
CA ILE A 307 -20.68 -1.56 5.13
C ILE A 307 -20.96 -0.34 4.26
N GLU A 308 -20.71 -0.38 2.95
CA GLU A 308 -20.99 0.74 2.05
C GLU A 308 -22.50 0.97 1.83
N ILE A 309 -23.32 -0.08 1.79
CA ILE A 309 -24.78 0.05 1.77
C ILE A 309 -25.26 0.71 3.07
N ILE A 310 -24.75 0.28 4.22
CA ILE A 310 -25.04 0.91 5.52
C ILE A 310 -24.57 2.37 5.53
N HIS A 311 -23.38 2.67 4.99
CA HIS A 311 -22.92 4.05 4.87
C HIS A 311 -23.85 4.92 4.02
N ASN A 312 -24.34 4.41 2.88
CA ASN A 312 -25.28 5.18 2.08
C ASN A 312 -26.64 5.33 2.78
N PHE A 313 -27.07 4.35 3.59
CA PHE A 313 -28.22 4.53 4.49
C PHE A 313 -28.01 5.74 5.42
N THR A 314 -26.85 5.83 6.09
CA THR A 314 -26.60 6.92 7.03
C THR A 314 -26.62 8.26 6.32
N LEU A 315 -26.08 8.37 5.10
CA LEU A 315 -26.13 9.60 4.29
C LEU A 315 -27.57 10.00 3.91
N VAL A 316 -28.41 9.04 3.50
CA VAL A 316 -29.80 9.33 3.14
C VAL A 316 -30.58 9.89 4.32
N HIS A 317 -30.37 9.34 5.53
CA HIS A 317 -31.03 9.82 6.74
C HIS A 317 -30.42 11.13 7.25
N ASP A 318 -29.10 11.28 7.19
CA ASP A 318 -28.38 12.52 7.54
C ASP A 318 -28.85 13.71 6.69
N ASP A 319 -28.98 13.52 5.36
CA ASP A 319 -29.49 14.57 4.46
C ASP A 319 -30.89 15.08 4.86
N ILE A 320 -31.75 14.22 5.41
CA ILE A 320 -33.08 14.60 5.90
C ILE A 320 -32.95 15.41 7.20
N MET A 321 -32.07 14.99 8.11
CA MET A 321 -31.86 15.65 9.40
C MET A 321 -31.28 17.06 9.20
N ASP A 322 -30.28 17.17 8.33
CA ASP A 322 -29.55 18.42 8.03
C ASP A 322 -30.30 19.32 7.03
N GLN A 323 -31.38 18.82 6.40
CA GLN A 323 -32.11 19.51 5.33
C GLN A 323 -31.21 19.88 4.12
N ASP A 324 -30.21 19.03 3.84
CA ASP A 324 -29.23 19.24 2.78
C ASP A 324 -29.85 18.93 1.40
N PRO A 325 -29.98 19.89 0.47
CA PRO A 325 -30.68 19.67 -0.78
C PRO A 325 -29.87 18.89 -1.82
N ILE A 326 -28.54 18.80 -1.66
CA ILE A 326 -27.61 18.30 -2.67
C ILE A 326 -26.59 17.35 -2.03
N ARG A 327 -26.38 16.18 -2.65
CA ARG A 327 -25.38 15.19 -2.26
C ARG A 327 -24.66 14.65 -3.49
N ARG A 328 -23.32 14.68 -3.50
CA ARG A 328 -22.48 14.21 -4.64
C ARG A 328 -22.86 14.81 -6.00
N GLY A 329 -23.27 16.08 -6.01
CA GLY A 329 -23.70 16.79 -7.22
C GLY A 329 -25.07 16.39 -7.76
N LEU A 330 -25.84 15.59 -7.01
CA LEU A 330 -27.22 15.21 -7.29
C LEU A 330 -28.15 15.82 -6.24
N ASP A 331 -29.45 15.92 -6.54
CA ASP A 331 -30.46 16.19 -5.52
C ASP A 331 -30.38 15.12 -4.43
N ALA A 332 -30.45 15.52 -3.15
CA ALA A 332 -30.55 14.56 -2.06
C ALA A 332 -31.82 13.71 -2.21
N VAL A 333 -31.83 12.48 -1.66
CA VAL A 333 -32.93 11.51 -1.90
C VAL A 333 -34.28 12.08 -1.45
N HIS A 334 -34.33 12.83 -0.35
CA HIS A 334 -35.56 13.43 0.12
C HIS A 334 -36.08 14.55 -0.79
N VAL A 335 -35.19 15.25 -1.50
CA VAL A 335 -35.53 16.26 -2.51
C VAL A 335 -36.00 15.61 -3.81
N ALA A 336 -35.28 14.58 -4.27
CA ALA A 336 -35.60 13.89 -5.52
C ALA A 336 -36.91 13.09 -5.46
N TYR A 337 -37.30 12.61 -4.27
CA TYR A 337 -38.48 11.79 -4.06
C TYR A 337 -39.44 12.44 -3.05
N ASP A 338 -39.22 12.17 -1.76
CA ASP A 338 -39.88 12.76 -0.58
C ASP A 338 -39.25 12.14 0.69
N ASP A 339 -39.50 12.75 1.85
CA ASP A 339 -38.99 12.28 3.14
C ASP A 339 -39.39 10.83 3.44
N ALA A 340 -40.64 10.46 3.16
CA ALA A 340 -41.14 9.12 3.45
C ALA A 340 -40.42 8.04 2.62
N THR A 341 -40.10 8.34 1.37
CA THR A 341 -39.35 7.46 0.46
C THR A 341 -37.90 7.37 0.91
N ALA A 342 -37.28 8.48 1.30
CA ALA A 342 -35.91 8.51 1.77
C ALA A 342 -35.73 7.73 3.10
N ILE A 343 -36.65 7.88 4.05
CA ILE A 343 -36.67 7.10 5.29
C ILE A 343 -36.73 5.60 4.97
N ASN A 344 -37.72 5.18 4.16
CA ASN A 344 -37.87 3.78 3.78
C ASN A 344 -36.66 3.24 3.00
N ALA A 345 -36.00 4.07 2.17
CA ALA A 345 -34.81 3.66 1.43
C ALA A 345 -33.66 3.34 2.40
N GLY A 346 -33.41 4.19 3.39
CA GLY A 346 -32.40 3.92 4.41
C GLY A 346 -32.71 2.66 5.22
N ASP A 347 -33.96 2.46 5.64
CA ASP A 347 -34.37 1.26 6.39
C ASP A 347 -34.15 -0.03 5.57
N ALA A 348 -34.51 0.01 4.28
CA ALA A 348 -34.31 -1.12 3.37
C ALA A 348 -32.82 -1.41 3.13
N MET A 349 -31.99 -0.37 3.00
CA MET A 349 -30.54 -0.52 2.83
C MET A 349 -29.89 -1.17 4.05
N LEU A 350 -30.26 -0.76 5.26
CA LEU A 350 -29.79 -1.40 6.48
C LEU A 350 -30.14 -2.90 6.50
N ALA A 351 -31.38 -3.25 6.13
CA ALA A 351 -31.83 -4.64 6.06
C ALA A 351 -31.05 -5.46 5.02
N VAL A 352 -30.90 -4.93 3.79
CA VAL A 352 -30.14 -5.58 2.71
C VAL A 352 -28.69 -5.79 3.11
N GLY A 353 -28.07 -4.84 3.81
CA GLY A 353 -26.70 -4.97 4.32
C GLY A 353 -26.51 -6.23 5.18
N PHE A 354 -27.39 -6.47 6.15
CA PHE A 354 -27.31 -7.69 6.96
C PHE A 354 -27.70 -8.96 6.19
N GLU A 355 -28.65 -8.86 5.26
CA GLU A 355 -29.09 -9.98 4.42
C GLU A 355 -27.93 -10.54 3.59
N ILE A 356 -27.12 -9.70 2.95
CA ILE A 356 -26.03 -10.15 2.07
C ILE A 356 -24.87 -10.79 2.84
N LEU A 357 -24.62 -10.37 4.08
CA LEU A 357 -23.64 -11.02 4.94
C LEU A 357 -24.06 -12.46 5.27
N ALA A 358 -25.34 -12.65 5.59
CA ALA A 358 -25.88 -13.95 5.98
C ALA A 358 -25.95 -14.95 4.81
N GLU A 359 -26.08 -14.44 3.58
CA GLU A 359 -26.16 -15.27 2.37
C GLU A 359 -24.83 -15.53 1.68
N SER A 360 -23.75 -14.84 2.10
CA SER A 360 -22.46 -14.94 1.45
C SER A 360 -21.89 -16.37 1.51
N PRO A 361 -21.62 -17.03 0.37
CA PRO A 361 -20.98 -18.34 0.37
C PRO A 361 -19.49 -18.27 0.71
N HIS A 362 -18.93 -17.05 0.79
CA HIS A 362 -17.50 -16.80 1.03
C HIS A 362 -17.21 -16.33 2.45
N ILE A 363 -18.22 -16.24 3.31
CA ILE A 363 -18.06 -15.93 4.73
C ILE A 363 -18.36 -17.18 5.51
N GLU A 364 -17.33 -17.71 6.18
CA GLU A 364 -17.47 -18.86 7.07
C GLU A 364 -18.49 -18.58 8.19
N HIS A 365 -19.33 -19.57 8.50
CA HIS A 365 -20.39 -19.42 9.49
C HIS A 365 -19.89 -19.00 10.88
N ASP A 366 -18.68 -19.43 11.27
CA ASP A 366 -18.07 -19.08 12.54
C ASP A 366 -17.71 -17.58 12.65
N ASN A 367 -17.51 -16.90 11.52
CA ASN A 367 -17.24 -15.46 11.46
C ASN A 367 -18.52 -14.62 11.50
N LEU A 368 -19.66 -15.15 11.06
CA LEU A 368 -20.90 -14.38 10.88
C LEU A 368 -21.38 -13.72 12.18
N ALA A 369 -21.34 -14.44 13.31
CA ALA A 369 -21.76 -13.90 14.61
C ALA A 369 -20.85 -12.75 15.11
N PHE A 370 -19.57 -12.77 14.73
CA PHE A 370 -18.65 -11.67 15.01
C PHE A 370 -18.99 -10.47 14.13
N LEU A 371 -19.09 -10.67 12.81
CA LEU A 371 -19.37 -9.60 11.83
C LEU A 371 -20.68 -8.87 12.13
N VAL A 372 -21.77 -9.62 12.34
CA VAL A 372 -23.09 -9.05 12.64
C VAL A 372 -23.07 -8.19 13.90
N ARG A 373 -22.40 -8.66 14.96
CA ARG A 373 -22.26 -7.92 16.21
C ARG A 373 -21.41 -6.66 16.01
N SER A 374 -20.26 -6.77 15.37
CA SER A 374 -19.37 -5.63 15.10
C SER A 374 -20.07 -4.55 14.28
N ILE A 375 -20.82 -4.93 13.25
CA ILE A 375 -21.57 -3.99 12.41
C ILE A 375 -22.75 -3.39 13.18
N GLY A 376 -23.47 -4.17 13.99
CA GLY A 376 -24.52 -3.62 14.87
C GLY A 376 -23.99 -2.62 15.90
N GLU A 377 -22.83 -2.90 16.50
CA GLU A 377 -22.15 -1.96 17.40
C GLU A 377 -21.68 -0.69 16.68
N MET A 378 -21.17 -0.84 15.45
CA MET A 378 -20.80 0.28 14.59
C MET A 378 -22.00 1.17 14.27
N VAL A 379 -23.11 0.61 13.81
CA VAL A 379 -24.34 1.37 13.52
C VAL A 379 -24.84 2.12 14.76
N ARG A 380 -24.79 1.48 15.93
CA ARG A 380 -25.14 2.15 17.20
C ARG A 380 -24.21 3.34 17.50
N LYS A 381 -22.89 3.16 17.39
CA LYS A 381 -21.91 4.24 17.59
C LYS A 381 -22.10 5.40 16.61
N VAL A 382 -22.40 5.09 15.34
CA VAL A 382 -22.67 6.11 14.32
C VAL A 382 -23.93 6.91 14.66
N ALA A 383 -25.01 6.23 15.08
CA ALA A 383 -26.23 6.91 15.52
C ALA A 383 -26.02 7.77 16.77
N GLU A 384 -25.24 7.28 17.75
CA GLU A 384 -24.85 8.05 18.94
C GLU A 384 -24.04 9.30 18.54
N GLY A 385 -23.04 9.15 17.66
CA GLY A 385 -22.24 10.27 17.16
C GLY A 385 -23.06 11.29 16.38
N GLN A 386 -24.00 10.84 15.54
CA GLN A 386 -24.92 11.71 14.81
C GLN A 386 -25.81 12.53 15.76
N MET A 387 -26.34 11.90 16.81
CA MET A 387 -27.17 12.61 17.80
C MET A 387 -26.35 13.69 18.52
N VAL A 388 -25.11 13.36 18.90
CA VAL A 388 -24.20 14.32 19.54
C VAL A 388 -23.89 15.51 18.63
N ASP A 389 -23.70 15.28 17.33
CA ASP A 389 -23.47 16.34 16.34
C ASP A 389 -24.68 17.30 16.24
N ILE A 390 -25.90 16.75 16.20
CA ILE A 390 -27.15 17.54 16.22
C ILE A 390 -27.26 18.35 17.54
N GLU A 391 -26.88 17.76 18.68
CA GLU A 391 -26.89 18.46 19.97
C GLU A 391 -25.89 19.62 20.03
N PHE A 392 -24.76 19.53 19.31
CA PHE A 392 -23.74 20.58 19.29
C PHE A 392 -24.23 21.89 18.67
N GLU A 393 -25.18 21.85 17.74
CA GLU A 393 -25.78 23.06 17.14
C GLU A 393 -26.48 23.94 18.18
N ASN A 394 -26.97 23.33 19.28
CA ASN A 394 -27.71 24.01 20.34
C ASN A 394 -26.87 24.21 21.61
N ARG A 395 -25.59 23.82 21.60
CA ARG A 395 -24.70 23.90 22.75
C ARG A 395 -23.85 25.18 22.67
N ASP A 396 -23.80 25.92 23.78
CA ASP A 396 -23.04 27.18 23.86
C ASP A 396 -21.53 26.96 23.68
N GLU A 397 -20.99 25.92 24.32
CA GLU A 397 -19.57 25.57 24.31
C GLU A 397 -19.36 24.09 23.98
N VAL A 398 -18.50 23.82 23.00
CA VAL A 398 -18.04 22.48 22.59
C VAL A 398 -16.52 22.46 22.69
N SER A 399 -15.97 21.52 23.45
CA SER A 399 -14.51 21.36 23.60
C SER A 399 -13.91 20.53 22.45
N GLU A 400 -12.60 20.59 22.29
CA GLU A 400 -11.86 19.69 21.39
C GLU A 400 -12.11 18.21 21.74
N GLU A 401 -12.19 17.86 23.03
CA GLU A 401 -12.49 16.50 23.49
C GLU A 401 -13.90 16.06 23.08
N ASP A 402 -14.90 16.94 23.20
CA ASP A 402 -16.26 16.69 22.74
C ASP A 402 -16.29 16.43 21.22
N TYR A 403 -15.60 17.27 20.44
CA TYR A 403 -15.51 17.13 18.98
C TYR A 403 -14.84 15.80 18.57
N ILE A 404 -13.68 15.47 19.16
CA ILE A 404 -12.97 14.22 18.85
C ILE A 404 -13.83 12.99 19.19
N ALA A 405 -14.57 13.03 20.31
CA ALA A 405 -15.49 11.95 20.67
C ALA A 405 -16.64 11.81 19.68
N MET A 406 -17.22 12.92 19.22
CA MET A 406 -18.28 12.94 18.21
C MET A 406 -17.81 12.32 16.90
N ILE A 407 -16.70 12.81 16.32
CA ILE A 407 -16.21 12.29 15.03
C ILE A 407 -15.72 10.84 15.13
N ALA A 408 -15.26 10.41 16.31
CA ALA A 408 -14.92 9.02 16.58
C ALA A 408 -16.14 8.10 16.41
N GLY A 409 -17.32 8.54 16.87
CA GLY A 409 -18.58 7.83 16.70
C GLY A 409 -19.13 7.94 15.28
N LYS A 410 -19.34 9.17 14.79
CA LYS A 410 -20.02 9.48 13.52
C LYS A 410 -19.25 8.94 12.30
N THR A 411 -17.93 9.10 12.29
CA THR A 411 -17.11 8.79 11.10
C THR A 411 -16.15 7.62 11.34
N SER A 412 -15.39 7.66 12.44
CA SER A 412 -14.26 6.74 12.63
C SER A 412 -14.68 5.31 13.00
N ALA A 413 -15.81 5.13 13.67
CA ALA A 413 -16.33 3.81 14.04
C ALA A 413 -16.51 2.88 12.83
N MET A 414 -16.86 3.46 11.67
CA MET A 414 -17.04 2.69 10.44
C MET A 414 -15.70 2.25 9.84
N PHE A 415 -14.67 3.11 9.87
CA PHE A 415 -13.31 2.75 9.45
C PHE A 415 -12.67 1.72 10.40
N GLU A 416 -12.82 1.90 11.71
CA GLU A 416 -12.45 0.92 12.75
C GLU A 416 -13.05 -0.45 12.43
N THR A 417 -14.35 -0.49 12.13
CA THR A 417 -15.07 -1.72 11.81
C THR A 417 -14.58 -2.35 10.51
N CYS A 418 -14.38 -1.56 9.44
CA CYS A 418 -13.84 -2.07 8.17
C CYS A 418 -12.51 -2.79 8.38
N ALA A 419 -11.59 -2.16 9.10
CA ALA A 419 -10.26 -2.71 9.33
C ALA A 419 -10.27 -3.92 10.28
N MET A 420 -11.01 -3.84 11.39
CA MET A 420 -11.13 -4.94 12.35
C MET A 420 -11.75 -6.19 11.71
N THR A 421 -12.86 -6.01 10.99
CA THR A 421 -13.61 -7.13 10.39
C THR A 421 -12.90 -7.69 9.16
N GLY A 422 -12.24 -6.86 8.36
CA GLY A 422 -11.37 -7.31 7.26
C GLY A 422 -10.21 -8.16 7.78
N ALA A 423 -9.49 -7.71 8.81
CA ALA A 423 -8.41 -8.50 9.40
C ALA A 423 -8.91 -9.83 9.98
N LYS A 424 -10.09 -9.84 10.61
CA LYS A 424 -10.68 -11.05 11.16
C LYS A 424 -11.04 -12.08 10.07
N LEU A 425 -11.59 -11.63 8.94
CA LEU A 425 -11.93 -12.50 7.81
C LEU A 425 -10.69 -13.12 7.16
N ALA A 426 -9.58 -12.38 7.10
CA ALA A 426 -8.30 -12.87 6.58
C ALA A 426 -7.58 -13.88 7.51
N GLY A 427 -8.19 -14.26 8.63
CA GLY A 427 -7.63 -15.25 9.56
C GLY A 427 -6.55 -14.71 10.50
N ALA A 428 -6.43 -13.38 10.63
CA ALA A 428 -5.42 -12.77 11.50
C ALA A 428 -5.67 -13.07 12.99
N ASP A 429 -4.59 -13.06 13.78
CA ASP A 429 -4.67 -13.22 15.23
C ASP A 429 -5.29 -12.00 15.93
N GLU A 430 -5.66 -12.15 17.20
CA GLU A 430 -6.33 -11.10 17.98
C GLU A 430 -5.48 -9.82 18.13
N GLN A 431 -4.15 -9.94 18.15
CA GLN A 431 -3.26 -8.79 18.27
C GLN A 431 -3.27 -7.97 16.98
N VAL A 432 -3.19 -8.64 15.82
CA VAL A 432 -3.26 -8.01 14.50
C VAL A 432 -4.64 -7.38 14.28
N VAL A 433 -5.72 -8.08 14.61
CA VAL A 433 -7.09 -7.55 14.53
C VAL A 433 -7.24 -6.29 15.40
N GLY A 434 -6.73 -6.31 16.64
CA GLY A 434 -6.75 -5.15 17.53
C GLY A 434 -5.92 -3.96 17.03
N ASN A 435 -4.77 -4.23 16.39
CA ASN A 435 -3.95 -3.19 15.78
C ASN A 435 -4.64 -2.57 14.56
N MET A 436 -5.28 -3.38 13.71
CA MET A 436 -6.03 -2.90 12.55
C MET A 436 -7.26 -2.09 12.96
N ALA A 437 -7.94 -2.46 14.04
CA ALA A 437 -9.03 -1.66 14.61
C ALA A 437 -8.55 -0.25 15.01
N LYS A 438 -7.44 -0.17 15.78
CA LYS A 438 -6.84 1.12 16.18
C LYS A 438 -6.37 1.94 14.99
N TRP A 439 -5.77 1.29 14.00
CA TRP A 439 -5.35 1.95 12.78
C TRP A 439 -6.55 2.52 12.01
N GLY A 440 -7.63 1.73 11.84
CA GLY A 440 -8.86 2.17 11.21
C GLY A 440 -9.53 3.34 11.94
N LEU A 441 -9.56 3.30 13.28
CA LEU A 441 -10.06 4.41 14.09
C LEU A 441 -9.27 5.70 13.83
N ASN A 442 -7.94 5.64 13.88
CA ASN A 442 -7.08 6.80 13.64
C ASN A 442 -7.18 7.31 12.19
N LEU A 443 -7.30 6.41 11.21
CA LEU A 443 -7.53 6.76 9.82
C LEU A 443 -8.84 7.55 9.68
N GLY A 444 -9.92 7.09 10.32
CA GLY A 444 -11.21 7.77 10.32
C GLY A 444 -11.16 9.16 10.96
N LEU A 445 -10.43 9.31 12.08
CA LEU A 445 -10.24 10.60 12.74
C LEU A 445 -9.50 11.57 11.81
N CYS A 446 -8.38 11.12 11.22
CA CYS A 446 -7.62 11.91 10.25
C CYS A 446 -8.47 12.26 9.03
N PHE A 447 -9.29 11.33 8.54
CA PHE A 447 -10.17 11.55 7.40
C PHE A 447 -11.14 12.69 7.68
N GLN A 448 -11.82 12.69 8.83
CA GLN A 448 -12.79 13.75 9.17
C GLN A 448 -12.09 15.10 9.38
N MET A 449 -11.00 15.14 10.14
CA MET A 449 -10.25 16.39 10.34
C MET A 449 -9.73 17.00 9.03
N MET A 450 -9.34 16.15 8.08
CA MET A 450 -8.94 16.61 6.75
C MET A 450 -10.12 17.09 5.91
N ASP A 451 -11.30 16.47 6.04
CA ASP A 451 -12.53 16.91 5.37
C ASP A 451 -12.93 18.32 5.83
N ASP A 452 -12.94 18.55 7.15
CA ASP A 452 -13.21 19.86 7.75
C ASP A 452 -12.19 20.93 7.31
N LEU A 453 -10.91 20.56 7.20
CA LEU A 453 -9.87 21.46 6.70
C LEU A 453 -10.08 21.78 5.21
N ILE A 454 -10.42 20.78 4.41
CA ILE A 454 -10.68 20.91 2.98
C ILE A 454 -11.93 21.75 2.73
N ASP A 455 -12.96 21.68 3.58
CA ASP A 455 -14.16 22.52 3.49
C ASP A 455 -13.81 24.01 3.50
N ILE A 456 -12.89 24.43 4.39
CA ILE A 456 -12.50 25.84 4.54
C ILE A 456 -11.43 26.26 3.53
N THR A 457 -10.48 25.38 3.19
CA THR A 457 -9.32 25.73 2.36
C THR A 457 -9.50 25.43 0.87
N GLY A 458 -10.45 24.57 0.52
CA GLY A 458 -10.72 24.14 -0.84
C GLY A 458 -11.44 25.21 -1.67
N ASP A 459 -11.32 25.13 -2.99
CA ASP A 459 -12.10 25.96 -3.88
C ASP A 459 -13.49 25.36 -4.11
N THR A 460 -14.53 26.20 -4.12
CA THR A 460 -15.94 25.81 -4.30
C THR A 460 -16.18 24.91 -5.53
N LYS A 461 -15.38 25.07 -6.59
CA LYS A 461 -15.54 24.29 -7.82
C LYS A 461 -15.07 22.85 -7.62
N THR A 462 -14.01 22.64 -6.84
CA THR A 462 -13.51 21.30 -6.49
C THR A 462 -14.37 20.61 -5.42
N LEU A 463 -14.90 21.37 -4.45
CA LEU A 463 -15.75 20.85 -3.37
C LEU A 463 -17.15 20.46 -3.82
N GLY A 464 -17.69 21.12 -4.85
CA GLY A 464 -19.08 20.94 -5.29
C GLY A 464 -20.12 21.58 -4.35
N LYS A 465 -19.68 22.19 -3.24
CA LYS A 465 -20.44 23.04 -2.31
C LYS A 465 -19.65 24.32 -2.00
N PRO A 466 -20.28 25.42 -1.55
CA PRO A 466 -19.57 26.63 -1.14
C PRO A 466 -18.51 26.32 -0.08
N ALA A 467 -17.27 26.77 -0.29
CA ALA A 467 -16.22 26.64 0.71
C ALA A 467 -16.61 27.31 2.03
N GLY A 468 -16.32 26.66 3.15
CA GLY A 468 -16.71 27.07 4.49
C GLY A 468 -18.21 26.90 4.78
N SER A 469 -18.89 25.96 4.11
CA SER A 469 -20.30 25.71 4.35
C SER A 469 -20.56 25.33 5.79
N ASP A 470 -19.63 24.57 6.40
CA ASP A 470 -19.82 24.01 7.73
C ASP A 470 -19.80 25.15 8.78
N VAL A 471 -18.94 26.14 8.57
CA VAL A 471 -18.88 27.38 9.37
C VAL A 471 -20.16 28.20 9.21
N VAL A 472 -20.72 28.27 7.99
CA VAL A 472 -21.98 28.99 7.72
C VAL A 472 -23.18 28.26 8.33
N GLN A 473 -23.15 26.93 8.40
CA GLN A 473 -24.17 26.13 9.06
C GLN A 473 -24.05 26.13 10.59
N GLY A 474 -22.99 26.74 11.15
CA GLY A 474 -22.77 26.76 12.60
C GLY A 474 -22.23 25.44 13.15
N LYS A 475 -21.70 24.55 12.30
CA LYS A 475 -21.11 23.29 12.73
C LYS A 475 -19.86 23.53 13.57
N ARG A 476 -19.79 22.89 14.73
CA ARG A 476 -18.73 23.05 15.73
C ARG A 476 -17.51 22.19 15.38
N THR A 477 -16.90 22.44 14.22
CA THR A 477 -15.65 21.77 13.79
C THR A 477 -14.47 22.21 14.66
N LEU A 478 -13.37 21.46 14.63
CA LEU A 478 -12.15 21.81 15.38
C LEU A 478 -11.65 23.23 15.07
N ILE A 479 -11.78 23.65 13.80
CA ILE A 479 -11.37 24.98 13.35
C ILE A 479 -12.27 26.06 13.97
N ALA A 480 -13.59 25.83 14.00
CA ALA A 480 -14.53 26.76 14.63
C ALA A 480 -14.31 26.86 16.15
N ILE A 481 -14.06 25.73 16.82
CA ILE A 481 -13.77 25.68 18.26
C ILE A 481 -12.55 26.56 18.59
N HIS A 482 -11.42 26.36 17.92
CA HIS A 482 -10.23 27.17 18.16
C HIS A 482 -10.41 28.65 17.78
N ALA A 483 -11.17 28.97 16.73
CA ALA A 483 -11.44 30.35 16.35
C ALA A 483 -12.25 31.10 17.43
N LEU A 484 -13.22 30.43 18.07
CA LEU A 484 -13.99 30.99 19.17
C LEU A 484 -13.15 31.20 20.43
N GLU A 485 -12.23 30.27 20.73
CA GLU A 485 -11.28 30.42 21.86
C GLU A 485 -10.35 31.62 21.70
N CYS A 486 -10.06 32.03 20.47
CA CYS A 486 -9.24 33.21 20.17
C CYS A 486 -9.97 34.55 20.44
N GLY A 487 -11.26 34.51 20.78
CA GLY A 487 -12.07 35.70 21.07
C GLY A 487 -12.56 36.44 19.82
N ASP A 488 -12.47 35.81 18.64
CA ASP A 488 -13.02 36.36 17.40
C ASP A 488 -14.55 36.26 17.41
N LYS A 489 -15.20 37.31 16.88
CA LYS A 489 -16.66 37.30 16.71
C LYS A 489 -17.01 36.52 15.45
N LEU A 490 -17.56 35.33 15.61
CA LEU A 490 -18.14 34.55 14.52
C LEU A 490 -19.67 34.70 14.56
N PRO A 491 -20.28 35.51 13.67
CA PRO A 491 -21.72 35.81 13.72
C PRO A 491 -22.64 34.60 13.56
N MET A 492 -22.12 33.48 13.07
CA MET A 492 -22.86 32.24 12.86
C MET A 492 -22.89 31.34 14.10
N PHE A 493 -22.16 31.68 15.16
CA PHE A 493 -22.00 30.89 16.39
C PHE A 493 -22.47 31.66 17.64
N THR A 494 -23.41 32.60 17.46
CA THR A 494 -23.90 33.52 18.49
C THR A 494 -25.11 33.03 19.24
#